data_AF-A0A160PLV1-F1
#
_entry.id   AF-A0A160PLV1-F1
#
_cell.length_a   1.000
_cell.length_b   1.000
_cell.length_c   1.000
_cell.angle_alpha   90.00
_cell.angle_beta   90.00
_cell.angle_gamma   90.00
#
_symmetry.space_group_name_H-M   'P 1'
#
loop_
_entity.id
_entity.type
_entity.pdbx_description
1 polymer ?
#
loop_
_entity_poly.entity_id
_entity_poly.type
_entity_poly.pdbx_seq_one_letter_code
_entity_poly.pdbx_strand_id
1 'polypeptide(L)'
;MRDRLLAAILLLASSSGAGAAPTPSFIKDSVGEWLIATDDGRPGCRVTLSAEPAGKLWRATPAEACAARLPAVARASAWDYQSGIRLFAPDGKMLLEFGEDETTIMKTSFEAPPVHFMVRTKPGVERAPYAPALVGSWVLRRPGGPSLCPLTLARSPKDGETELTLKTGTPCDPAIARLKLDSVRVEDFTLMLYGKPETSLSLEPSGPESFAKREGGKPLEMVRTP
;
A
#
# COMPACT_ATOMS: atom_id res chain seq x y z
N MET A 1 77.93 -35.71 13.68
CA MET A 1 77.94 -34.24 13.61
C MET A 1 77.10 -33.83 12.40
N ARG A 2 75.93 -33.22 12.66
CA ARG A 2 75.16 -32.26 11.83
C ARG A 2 74.80 -32.71 10.39
N ASP A 3 73.57 -33.14 10.17
CA ASP A 3 72.41 -32.30 9.79
C ASP A 3 72.60 -31.54 8.48
N ARG A 4 71.70 -31.72 7.51
CA ARG A 4 70.82 -30.66 6.95
C ARG A 4 69.70 -31.29 6.11
N LEU A 5 68.48 -31.29 6.68
CA LEU A 5 67.22 -31.47 5.97
C LEU A 5 66.98 -30.28 5.02
N LEU A 6 66.52 -30.56 3.79
CA LEU A 6 65.87 -29.60 2.91
C LEU A 6 64.35 -29.74 3.08
N ALA A 7 63.69 -28.72 3.64
CA ALA A 7 62.24 -28.64 3.76
C ALA A 7 61.67 -27.76 2.64
N ALA A 8 60.78 -28.31 1.84
CA ALA A 8 59.99 -27.57 0.86
C ALA A 8 58.79 -26.91 1.55
N ILE A 9 58.66 -25.59 1.41
CA ILE A 9 57.55 -24.81 1.94
C ILE A 9 56.47 -24.72 0.84
N LEU A 10 55.35 -25.41 1.03
CA LEU A 10 54.12 -25.18 0.26
C LEU A 10 53.38 -23.97 0.87
N LEU A 11 53.31 -22.88 0.12
CA LEU A 11 52.43 -21.75 0.40
C LEU A 11 50.98 -22.14 0.04
N LEU A 12 50.18 -22.47 1.05
CA LEU A 12 48.73 -22.59 0.94
C LEU A 12 48.12 -21.20 0.73
N ALA A 13 47.64 -20.92 -0.48
CA ALA A 13 46.82 -19.76 -0.78
C ALA A 13 45.42 -19.97 -0.20
N SER A 14 45.13 -19.34 0.94
CA SER A 14 43.79 -19.25 1.51
C SER A 14 42.93 -18.32 0.65
N SER A 15 42.22 -18.87 -0.33
CA SER A 15 41.14 -18.17 -1.03
C SER A 15 39.96 -18.01 -0.08
N SER A 16 39.93 -16.91 0.69
CA SER A 16 38.72 -16.46 1.38
C SER A 16 37.70 -16.06 0.33
N GLY A 17 36.79 -16.97 -0.02
CA GLY A 17 35.57 -16.60 -0.73
C GLY A 17 34.80 -15.62 0.14
N ALA A 18 34.82 -14.34 -0.22
CA ALA A 18 33.94 -13.34 0.34
C ALA A 18 32.51 -13.69 -0.08
N GLY A 19 31.84 -14.54 0.70
CA GLY A 19 30.41 -14.76 0.58
C GLY A 19 29.70 -13.42 0.79
N ALA A 20 28.85 -13.03 -0.14
CA ALA A 20 28.03 -11.83 0.00
C ALA A 20 27.23 -11.94 1.32
N ALA A 21 27.26 -10.88 2.13
CA ALA A 21 26.50 -10.85 3.37
C ALA A 21 25.01 -11.12 3.07
N PRO A 22 24.33 -11.92 3.90
CA PRO A 22 22.92 -12.25 3.66
C PRO A 22 22.06 -10.99 3.68
N THR A 23 21.16 -10.87 2.71
CA THR A 23 20.19 -9.77 2.65
C THR A 23 19.36 -9.72 3.94
N PRO A 24 19.27 -8.55 4.62
CA PRO A 24 18.46 -8.43 5.83
C PRO A 24 16.99 -8.79 5.60
N SER A 25 16.30 -9.30 6.63
CA SER A 25 14.89 -9.74 6.51
C SER A 25 13.94 -8.61 6.10
N PHE A 26 14.11 -7.41 6.65
CA PHE A 26 13.30 -6.23 6.31
C PHE A 26 13.38 -5.86 4.81
N ILE A 27 14.54 -6.09 4.18
CA ILE A 27 14.67 -5.91 2.73
C ILE A 27 13.86 -6.97 2.00
N LYS A 28 13.94 -8.24 2.42
CA LYS A 28 13.16 -9.33 1.82
C LYS A 28 11.66 -9.07 1.94
N ASP A 29 11.21 -8.57 3.07
CA ASP A 29 9.79 -8.27 3.33
C ASP A 29 9.31 -7.07 2.50
N SER A 30 10.21 -6.13 2.17
CA SER A 30 9.91 -4.94 1.36
C SER A 30 9.97 -5.17 -0.15
N VAL A 31 10.58 -6.26 -0.62
CA VAL A 31 10.63 -6.60 -2.05
C VAL A 31 9.24 -6.91 -2.59
N GLY A 32 8.98 -6.46 -3.82
CA GLY A 32 7.73 -6.69 -4.53
C GLY A 32 7.20 -5.44 -5.24
N GLU A 33 5.97 -5.54 -5.74
CA GLU A 33 5.28 -4.43 -6.39
C GLU A 33 4.47 -3.59 -5.40
N TRP A 34 4.72 -2.29 -5.40
CA TRP A 34 4.05 -1.30 -4.58
C TRP A 34 3.29 -0.30 -5.43
N LEU A 35 2.14 0.14 -4.93
CA LEU A 35 1.41 1.29 -5.44
C LEU A 35 1.72 2.50 -4.58
N ILE A 36 2.18 3.56 -5.22
CA ILE A 36 2.34 4.89 -4.64
C ILE A 36 1.22 5.78 -5.17
N ALA A 37 0.38 6.30 -4.29
CA ALA A 37 -0.78 7.11 -4.66
C ALA A 37 -0.94 8.32 -3.74
N THR A 38 -1.56 9.37 -4.27
CA THR A 38 -1.93 10.59 -3.55
C THR A 38 -3.36 10.50 -3.01
N ASP A 39 -3.69 11.36 -2.05
CA ASP A 39 -5.02 11.49 -1.43
C ASP A 39 -6.10 12.13 -2.31
N ASP A 40 -5.73 12.64 -3.48
CA ASP A 40 -6.62 13.29 -4.46
C ASP A 40 -7.39 12.30 -5.38
N GLY A 41 -7.21 10.99 -5.17
CA GLY A 41 -7.90 9.95 -5.94
C GLY A 41 -7.43 9.80 -7.39
N ARG A 42 -6.33 10.44 -7.81
CA ARG A 42 -5.76 10.22 -9.14
C ARG A 42 -5.06 8.86 -9.21
N PRO A 43 -4.94 8.26 -10.42
CA PRO A 43 -4.14 7.06 -10.61
C PRO A 43 -2.69 7.28 -10.16
N GLY A 44 -2.20 6.39 -9.29
CA GLY A 44 -0.85 6.37 -8.76
C GLY A 44 0.18 5.68 -9.66
N CYS A 45 1.40 5.59 -9.16
CA CYS A 45 2.55 4.95 -9.80
C CYS A 45 2.84 3.59 -9.17
N ARG A 46 3.07 2.57 -9.99
CA ARG A 46 3.57 1.27 -9.53
C ARG A 46 5.09 1.26 -9.55
N VAL A 47 5.71 0.78 -8.48
CA VAL A 47 7.17 0.64 -8.36
C VAL A 47 7.49 -0.77 -7.90
N THR A 48 8.38 -1.45 -8.61
CA THR A 48 8.95 -2.72 -8.17
C THR A 48 10.20 -2.46 -7.35
N LEU A 49 10.19 -2.88 -6.08
CA LEU A 49 11.36 -2.92 -5.23
C LEU A 49 11.99 -4.30 -5.31
N SER A 50 13.27 -4.37 -5.63
CA SER A 50 14.02 -5.63 -5.74
C SER A 50 15.23 -5.63 -4.81
N ALA A 51 15.72 -6.81 -4.42
CA ALA A 51 16.97 -6.98 -3.68
C ALA A 51 18.21 -6.99 -4.60
N GLU A 52 18.08 -6.51 -5.83
CA GLU A 52 19.23 -6.38 -6.73
C GLU A 52 20.05 -5.14 -6.36
N PRO A 53 21.39 -5.22 -6.30
CA PRO A 53 22.22 -4.07 -5.96
C PRO A 53 22.11 -2.92 -6.97
N ALA A 54 22.01 -1.70 -6.46
CA ALA A 54 22.14 -0.43 -7.16
C ALA A 54 23.16 0.44 -6.41
N GLY A 55 24.45 0.14 -6.61
CA GLY A 55 25.52 0.73 -5.81
C GLY A 55 25.46 0.24 -4.35
N LYS A 56 25.30 1.16 -3.40
CA LYS A 56 25.11 0.84 -1.97
C LYS A 56 23.63 0.66 -1.58
N LEU A 57 22.73 0.87 -2.53
CA LEU A 57 21.28 0.79 -2.37
C LEU A 57 20.74 -0.44 -3.12
N TRP A 58 19.43 -0.61 -3.10
CA TRP A 58 18.72 -1.67 -3.80
C TRP A 58 17.96 -1.10 -5.00
N ARG A 59 17.68 -1.90 -6.03
CA ARG A 59 17.06 -1.39 -7.27
C ARG A 59 15.55 -1.18 -7.12
N ALA A 60 15.10 0.02 -7.51
CA ALA A 60 13.70 0.39 -7.66
C ALA A 60 13.37 0.62 -9.14
N THR A 61 12.27 0.04 -9.63
CA THR A 61 11.86 0.12 -11.03
C THR A 61 10.43 0.64 -11.14
N PRO A 62 10.22 1.92 -11.47
CA PRO A 62 8.90 2.46 -11.77
C PRO A 62 8.31 1.83 -13.04
N ALA A 63 7.01 1.61 -13.05
CA ALA A 63 6.28 1.25 -14.25
C ALA A 63 6.27 2.42 -15.26
N GLU A 64 6.16 2.12 -16.55
CA GLU A 64 6.18 3.13 -17.62
C GLU A 64 5.12 4.23 -17.42
N ALA A 65 3.93 3.86 -16.96
CA ALA A 65 2.83 4.79 -16.71
C ALA A 65 3.14 5.86 -15.64
N CYS A 66 4.18 5.65 -14.81
CA CYS A 66 4.55 6.59 -13.76
C CYS A 66 4.96 7.96 -14.31
N ALA A 67 5.57 8.04 -15.50
CA ALA A 67 6.00 9.32 -16.08
C ALA A 67 4.81 10.29 -16.30
N ALA A 68 3.63 9.75 -16.63
CA ALA A 68 2.41 10.55 -16.80
C ALA A 68 1.65 10.76 -15.48
N ARG A 69 1.76 9.82 -14.53
CA ARG A 69 0.94 9.81 -13.30
C ARG A 69 1.61 10.52 -12.13
N LEU A 70 2.87 10.19 -11.86
CA LEU A 70 3.70 10.77 -10.78
C LEU A 70 5.15 10.96 -11.27
N PRO A 71 5.44 12.05 -11.99
CA PRO A 71 6.75 12.28 -12.61
C PRO A 71 7.94 12.24 -11.64
N ALA A 72 7.73 12.66 -10.39
CA ALA A 72 8.76 12.58 -9.34
C ALA A 72 9.16 11.13 -9.04
N VAL A 73 8.19 10.23 -8.94
CA VAL A 73 8.39 8.80 -8.67
C VAL A 73 8.95 8.07 -9.90
N ALA A 74 8.58 8.50 -11.11
CA ALA A 74 9.07 7.93 -12.36
C ALA A 74 10.61 7.97 -12.50
N ARG A 75 11.26 8.87 -11.76
CA ARG A 75 12.72 8.98 -11.71
C ARG A 75 13.38 8.03 -10.71
N ALA A 76 12.62 7.27 -9.92
CA ALA A 76 13.21 6.36 -8.95
C ALA A 76 14.03 5.28 -9.65
N SER A 77 15.21 5.01 -9.11
CA SER A 77 16.16 3.99 -9.62
C SER A 77 16.73 3.12 -8.52
N ALA A 78 16.70 3.62 -7.28
CA ALA A 78 17.17 2.92 -6.12
C ALA A 78 16.27 3.16 -4.90
N TRP A 79 16.36 2.27 -3.93
CA TRP A 79 15.68 2.35 -2.64
C TRP A 79 16.56 1.83 -1.52
N ASP A 80 16.25 2.25 -0.30
CA ASP A 80 16.70 1.59 0.92
C ASP A 80 15.58 1.52 1.95
N TYR A 81 15.89 0.90 3.08
CA TYR A 81 15.02 0.82 4.24
C TYR A 81 15.78 1.29 5.48
N GLN A 82 15.19 2.24 6.21
CA GLN A 82 15.70 2.70 7.50
C GLN A 82 14.60 2.60 8.56
N SER A 83 13.72 3.59 8.63
CA SER A 83 12.51 3.62 9.47
C SER A 83 11.26 3.61 8.59
N GLY A 84 11.32 2.80 7.54
CA GLY A 84 10.45 2.85 6.37
C GLY A 84 11.25 2.92 5.06
N ILE A 85 10.56 3.12 3.94
CA ILE A 85 11.13 3.03 2.59
C ILE A 85 11.53 4.41 2.08
N ARG A 86 12.72 4.54 1.50
CA ARG A 86 13.14 5.76 0.77
C ARG A 86 13.44 5.46 -0.68
N LEU A 87 13.04 6.35 -1.57
CA LEU A 87 13.29 6.27 -3.00
C LEU A 87 14.33 7.30 -3.43
N PHE A 88 15.21 6.91 -4.34
CA PHE A 88 16.31 7.74 -4.82
C PHE A 88 16.35 7.80 -6.35
N ALA A 89 16.69 8.97 -6.86
CA ALA A 89 17.02 9.20 -8.27
C ALA A 89 18.41 8.63 -8.63
N PRO A 90 18.75 8.50 -9.93
CA PRO A 90 20.04 7.96 -10.37
C PRO A 90 21.26 8.78 -9.90
N ASP A 91 21.06 10.06 -9.61
CA ASP A 91 22.08 10.97 -9.07
C ASP A 91 22.26 10.81 -7.54
N GLY A 92 21.53 9.90 -6.90
CA GLY A 92 21.55 9.66 -5.46
C GLY A 92 20.68 10.64 -4.66
N LYS A 93 19.96 11.56 -5.30
CA LYS A 93 19.03 12.46 -4.61
C LYS A 93 17.81 11.68 -4.11
N MET A 94 17.46 11.88 -2.84
CA MET A 94 16.22 11.35 -2.27
C MET A 94 15.01 12.01 -2.93
N LEU A 95 14.08 11.18 -3.39
CA LEU A 95 12.83 11.58 -4.03
C LEU A 95 11.68 11.63 -3.03
N LEU A 96 11.49 10.55 -2.27
CA LEU A 96 10.44 10.39 -1.27
C LEU A 96 10.94 9.53 -0.12
N GLU A 97 10.42 9.78 1.07
CA GLU A 97 10.60 8.97 2.28
C GLU A 97 9.22 8.63 2.84
N PHE A 98 8.96 7.33 2.98
CA PHE A 98 7.75 6.79 3.55
C PHE A 98 8.08 6.25 4.93
N GLY A 99 7.53 6.88 5.97
CA GLY A 99 7.68 6.41 7.35
C GLY A 99 6.79 5.21 7.62
N GLU A 100 7.28 4.28 8.42
CA GLU A 100 6.46 3.21 8.99
C GLU A 100 5.98 3.64 10.39
N ASP A 101 4.67 3.54 10.61
CA ASP A 101 4.02 3.71 11.90
C ASP A 101 3.30 2.40 12.20
N GLU A 102 3.53 1.82 13.38
CA GLU A 102 3.01 0.52 13.80
C GLU A 102 1.48 0.40 13.65
N THR A 103 0.78 1.52 13.55
CA THR A 103 -0.68 1.58 13.47
C THR A 103 -1.23 2.03 12.11
N THR A 104 -0.39 2.51 11.20
CA THR A 104 -0.85 3.08 9.92
C THR A 104 -0.09 2.53 8.71
N ILE A 105 -0.56 2.86 7.52
CA ILE A 105 0.13 2.51 6.29
C ILE A 105 1.37 3.38 6.10
N MET A 106 2.35 2.88 5.34
CA MET A 106 3.51 3.69 4.96
C MET A 106 3.07 4.94 4.18
N LYS A 107 3.52 6.10 4.63
CA LYS A 107 3.20 7.40 4.01
C LYS A 107 4.29 8.43 4.21
N THR A 108 4.30 9.45 3.36
CA THR A 108 5.14 10.65 3.56
C THR A 108 4.61 11.49 4.73
N SER A 109 5.46 12.34 5.31
CA SER A 109 5.04 13.27 6.36
C SER A 109 3.88 14.17 5.90
N PHE A 110 2.88 14.35 6.76
CA PHE A 110 1.76 15.29 6.55
C PHE A 110 2.20 16.75 6.45
N GLU A 111 3.38 17.09 6.98
CA GLU A 111 3.92 18.45 6.95
C GLU A 111 4.37 18.87 5.54
N ALA A 112 4.51 17.91 4.62
CA ALA A 112 4.97 18.13 3.26
C ALA A 112 3.97 17.60 2.22
N PRO A 113 2.84 18.29 1.99
CA PRO A 113 1.89 17.87 0.96
C PRO A 113 2.49 17.94 -0.46
N PRO A 114 2.02 17.10 -1.39
CA PRO A 114 0.94 16.13 -1.21
C PRO A 114 1.40 14.88 -0.44
N VAL A 115 0.49 14.32 0.35
CA VAL A 115 0.74 13.06 1.06
C VAL A 115 0.75 11.93 0.04
N HIS A 116 1.80 11.11 0.07
CA HIS A 116 1.89 9.91 -0.74
C HIS A 116 1.75 8.70 0.17
N PHE A 117 0.84 7.81 -0.16
CA PHE A 117 0.70 6.50 0.46
C PHE A 117 1.48 5.47 -0.33
N MET A 118 2.08 4.50 0.36
CA MET A 118 2.74 3.35 -0.23
C MET A 118 2.09 2.07 0.29
N VAL A 119 1.41 1.35 -0.60
CA VAL A 119 0.69 0.11 -0.27
C VAL A 119 1.12 -1.01 -1.20
N ARG A 120 1.01 -2.27 -0.75
CA ARG A 120 1.21 -3.41 -1.63
C ARG A 120 0.19 -3.38 -2.76
N THR A 121 0.65 -3.70 -3.96
CA THR A 121 -0.21 -3.72 -5.14
C THR A 121 -1.30 -4.78 -5.01
N LYS A 122 -2.54 -4.41 -5.33
CA LYS A 122 -3.67 -5.33 -5.49
C LYS A 122 -4.19 -5.26 -6.93
N PRO A 123 -4.66 -6.37 -7.53
CA PRO A 123 -5.23 -6.35 -8.88
C PRO A 123 -6.36 -5.32 -9.01
N GLY A 124 -6.32 -4.48 -10.03
CA GLY A 124 -7.34 -3.46 -10.31
C GLY A 124 -7.39 -2.26 -9.34
N VAL A 125 -6.54 -2.22 -8.31
CA VAL A 125 -6.37 -1.03 -7.46
C VAL A 125 -5.27 -0.16 -8.07
N GLU A 126 -5.63 1.08 -8.44
CA GLU A 126 -4.71 2.02 -9.08
C GLU A 126 -4.63 3.39 -8.39
N ARG A 127 -5.45 3.66 -7.39
CA ARG A 127 -5.59 4.97 -6.74
C ARG A 127 -5.97 4.79 -5.27
N ALA A 128 -5.72 5.81 -4.46
CA ALA A 128 -6.29 5.88 -3.12
C ALA A 128 -7.82 6.09 -3.19
N PRO A 129 -8.58 5.66 -2.17
CA PRO A 129 -9.98 6.05 -2.05
C PRO A 129 -10.10 7.57 -1.99
N TYR A 130 -11.14 8.13 -2.61
CA TYR A 130 -11.39 9.58 -2.62
C TYR A 130 -12.89 9.82 -2.52
N ALA A 131 -13.34 10.51 -1.48
CA ALA A 131 -14.74 10.53 -1.09
C ALA A 131 -15.66 11.04 -2.22
N PRO A 132 -15.35 12.11 -2.97
CA PRO A 132 -16.20 12.56 -4.07
C PRO A 132 -16.37 11.54 -5.18
N ALA A 133 -15.38 10.68 -5.43
CA ALA A 133 -15.49 9.59 -6.41
C ALA A 133 -16.38 8.44 -5.93
N LEU A 134 -16.63 8.31 -4.62
CA LEU A 134 -17.44 7.24 -4.04
C LEU A 134 -18.94 7.52 -4.03
N VAL A 135 -19.39 8.73 -4.40
CA VAL A 135 -20.82 9.04 -4.54
C VAL A 135 -21.49 8.07 -5.51
N GLY A 136 -22.70 7.60 -5.17
CA GLY A 136 -23.50 6.71 -6.00
C GLY A 136 -24.01 5.48 -5.27
N SER A 137 -24.40 4.47 -6.06
CA SER A 137 -25.03 3.24 -5.58
C SER A 137 -24.02 2.11 -5.43
N TRP A 138 -24.08 1.44 -4.28
CA TRP A 138 -23.19 0.36 -3.89
C TRP A 138 -24.00 -0.80 -3.31
N VAL A 139 -23.35 -1.94 -3.15
CA VAL A 139 -23.93 -3.08 -2.46
C VAL A 139 -22.91 -3.73 -1.54
N LEU A 140 -23.32 -3.99 -0.31
CA LEU A 140 -22.61 -4.92 0.57
C LEU A 140 -23.04 -6.34 0.22
N ARG A 141 -22.08 -7.23 0.00
CA ARG A 141 -22.33 -8.64 -0.29
C ARG A 141 -21.24 -9.54 0.27
N ARG A 142 -21.49 -10.85 0.25
CA ARG A 142 -20.40 -11.83 0.41
C ARG A 142 -19.58 -11.89 -0.88
N PRO A 143 -18.26 -12.18 -0.81
CA PRO A 143 -17.46 -12.41 -2.02
C PRO A 143 -18.11 -13.42 -2.96
N GLY A 144 -18.44 -12.98 -4.19
CA GLY A 144 -19.12 -13.80 -5.19
C GLY A 144 -20.54 -14.27 -4.82
N GLY A 145 -21.12 -13.74 -3.75
CA GLY A 145 -22.43 -14.12 -3.23
C GLY A 145 -23.54 -13.10 -3.54
N PRO A 146 -24.76 -13.36 -3.05
CA PRO A 146 -25.90 -12.46 -3.25
C PRO A 146 -25.70 -11.12 -2.52
N SER A 147 -26.40 -10.09 -3.02
CA SER A 147 -26.55 -8.80 -2.34
C SER A 147 -27.07 -9.00 -0.92
N LEU A 148 -26.37 -8.43 0.07
CA LEU A 148 -26.81 -8.41 1.46
C LEU A 148 -27.51 -7.09 1.81
N CYS A 149 -27.01 -5.95 1.33
CA CYS A 149 -27.62 -4.65 1.63
C CYS A 149 -27.20 -3.62 0.57
N PRO A 150 -28.15 -3.07 -0.21
CA PRO A 150 -27.90 -1.91 -1.07
C PRO A 150 -27.51 -0.70 -0.22
N LEU A 151 -26.58 0.11 -0.71
CA LEU A 151 -26.16 1.36 -0.08
C LEU A 151 -26.24 2.49 -1.12
N THR A 152 -26.58 3.69 -0.66
CA THR A 152 -26.46 4.92 -1.44
C THR A 152 -25.56 5.89 -0.69
N LEU A 153 -24.46 6.30 -1.33
CA LEU A 153 -23.53 7.28 -0.81
C LEU A 153 -23.76 8.64 -1.47
N ALA A 154 -23.83 9.69 -0.66
CA ALA A 154 -24.00 11.07 -1.12
C ALA A 154 -23.10 12.02 -0.32
N ARG A 155 -22.72 13.15 -0.92
CA ARG A 155 -21.85 14.14 -0.27
C ARG A 155 -22.40 14.56 1.09
N SER A 156 -21.53 14.62 2.10
CA SER A 156 -21.90 15.19 3.39
C SER A 156 -22.17 16.70 3.25
N PRO A 157 -23.24 17.23 3.86
CA PRO A 157 -23.46 18.67 3.95
C PRO A 157 -22.40 19.40 4.79
N LYS A 158 -21.68 18.68 5.66
CA LYS A 158 -20.69 19.25 6.58
C LYS A 158 -19.29 19.33 5.96
N ASP A 159 -18.86 18.24 5.35
CA ASP A 159 -17.57 18.11 4.67
C ASP A 159 -17.67 17.03 3.59
N GLY A 160 -17.97 17.43 2.36
CA GLY A 160 -18.13 16.52 1.23
C GLY A 160 -16.82 16.01 0.62
N GLU A 161 -15.66 16.51 1.06
CA GLU A 161 -14.35 16.12 0.53
C GLU A 161 -13.79 14.89 1.26
N THR A 162 -14.11 14.73 2.55
CA THR A 162 -13.64 13.60 3.36
C THR A 162 -14.74 12.70 3.91
N GLU A 163 -15.98 13.20 3.98
CA GLU A 163 -17.12 12.49 4.56
C GLU A 163 -18.32 12.40 3.59
N LEU A 164 -18.98 11.25 3.58
CA LEU A 164 -20.23 11.01 2.87
C LEU A 164 -21.33 10.59 3.83
N THR A 165 -22.56 10.94 3.48
CA THR A 165 -23.76 10.32 4.05
C THR A 165 -23.96 8.95 3.42
N LEU A 166 -24.38 7.98 4.22
CA LEU A 166 -24.72 6.63 3.80
C LEU A 166 -26.19 6.35 4.11
N LYS A 167 -26.92 5.84 3.13
CA LYS A 167 -28.26 5.29 3.32
C LYS A 167 -28.28 3.82 2.98
N THR A 168 -28.83 3.00 3.86
CA THR A 168 -29.09 1.58 3.60
C THR A 168 -30.42 1.43 2.85
N GLY A 169 -30.45 0.51 1.89
CA GLY A 169 -31.63 0.18 1.09
C GLY A 169 -32.39 -1.05 1.61
N THR A 170 -33.34 -1.54 0.81
CA THR A 170 -34.15 -2.72 1.11
C THR A 170 -34.11 -3.69 -0.07
N PRO A 171 -33.95 -5.01 0.14
CA PRO A 171 -33.73 -5.68 1.42
C PRO A 171 -32.34 -5.40 2.00
N CYS A 172 -32.21 -5.46 3.33
CA CYS A 172 -30.93 -5.39 4.03
C CYS A 172 -30.85 -6.52 5.06
N ASP A 173 -29.79 -7.32 5.00
CA ASP A 173 -29.51 -8.42 5.92
C ASP A 173 -29.56 -7.88 7.37
N PRO A 174 -30.29 -8.55 8.29
CA PRO A 174 -30.45 -8.07 9.66
C PRO A 174 -29.14 -7.82 10.40
N ALA A 175 -28.08 -8.58 10.07
CA ALA A 175 -26.76 -8.42 10.69
C ALA A 175 -26.03 -7.15 10.23
N ILE A 176 -26.39 -6.60 9.06
CA ILE A 176 -25.92 -5.30 8.56
C ILE A 176 -26.85 -4.19 9.05
N ALA A 177 -28.17 -4.39 8.97
CA ALA A 177 -29.16 -3.39 9.39
C ALA A 177 -28.97 -2.94 10.86
N ARG A 178 -28.61 -3.88 11.75
CA ARG A 178 -28.32 -3.57 13.17
C ARG A 178 -27.12 -2.64 13.40
N LEU A 179 -26.22 -2.52 12.42
CA LEU A 179 -25.08 -1.59 12.49
C LEU A 179 -25.55 -0.14 12.38
N LYS A 180 -26.74 0.10 11.81
CA LYS A 180 -27.31 1.45 11.63
C LYS A 180 -26.30 2.40 10.98
N LEU A 181 -25.67 1.92 9.91
CA LEU A 181 -24.66 2.68 9.16
C LEU A 181 -25.32 3.96 8.60
N ASP A 182 -24.64 5.10 8.75
CA ASP A 182 -25.15 6.41 8.32
C ASP A 182 -24.09 7.37 7.77
N SER A 183 -22.80 7.07 7.90
CA SER A 183 -21.74 7.83 7.23
C SER A 183 -20.58 6.97 6.75
N VAL A 184 -19.78 7.56 5.86
CA VAL A 184 -18.53 7.00 5.34
C VAL A 184 -17.44 8.04 5.40
N ARG A 185 -16.23 7.64 5.80
CA ARG A 185 -15.03 8.47 5.73
C ARG A 185 -13.89 7.74 5.05
N VAL A 186 -13.08 8.49 4.31
CA VAL A 186 -11.78 8.00 3.86
C VAL A 186 -10.75 8.36 4.92
N GLU A 187 -10.08 7.35 5.47
CA GLU A 187 -9.05 7.48 6.49
C GLU A 187 -7.78 6.81 5.96
N ASP A 188 -6.81 7.63 5.55
CA ASP A 188 -5.65 7.20 4.75
C ASP A 188 -6.10 6.40 3.50
N PHE A 189 -5.76 5.11 3.43
CA PHE A 189 -6.12 4.21 2.33
C PHE A 189 -7.30 3.28 2.67
N THR A 190 -8.00 3.59 3.77
CA THR A 190 -9.09 2.80 4.33
C THR A 190 -10.42 3.54 4.17
N LEU A 191 -11.48 2.79 3.89
CA LEU A 191 -12.84 3.28 3.90
C LEU A 191 -13.53 2.84 5.19
N MET A 192 -13.89 3.81 6.03
CA MET A 192 -14.57 3.59 7.29
C MET A 192 -16.06 3.88 7.13
N LEU A 193 -16.90 2.86 7.28
CA LEU A 193 -18.36 3.00 7.34
C LEU A 193 -18.76 3.06 8.81
N TYR A 194 -19.39 4.15 9.23
CA TYR A 194 -19.79 4.39 10.61
C TYR A 194 -21.30 4.24 10.78
N GLY A 195 -21.70 3.79 11.97
CA GLY A 195 -23.09 3.69 12.41
C GLY A 195 -23.25 3.81 13.92
N LYS A 196 -24.47 3.61 14.43
CA LYS A 196 -24.85 3.94 15.82
C LYS A 196 -25.12 2.71 16.71
N PRO A 197 -24.86 2.76 18.04
CA PRO A 197 -24.32 3.90 18.78
C PRO A 197 -22.83 4.15 18.49
N GLU A 198 -22.03 3.11 18.27
CA GLU A 198 -20.61 3.20 17.92
C GLU A 198 -20.19 1.95 17.13
N THR A 199 -20.83 1.69 15.99
CA THR A 199 -20.43 0.56 15.14
C THR A 199 -19.66 1.06 13.93
N SER A 200 -18.70 0.27 13.47
CA SER A 200 -17.95 0.58 12.26
C SER A 200 -17.59 -0.65 11.45
N LEU A 201 -17.38 -0.44 10.16
CA LEU A 201 -16.76 -1.40 9.26
C LEU A 201 -15.58 -0.71 8.57
N SER A 202 -14.41 -1.35 8.69
CA SER A 202 -13.21 -0.96 7.96
C SER A 202 -13.10 -1.80 6.68
N LEU A 203 -13.04 -1.12 5.54
CA LEU A 203 -12.86 -1.73 4.23
C LEU A 203 -11.62 -1.16 3.54
N GLU A 204 -10.90 -1.99 2.80
CA GLU A 204 -9.78 -1.57 1.97
C GLU A 204 -10.10 -1.76 0.50
N PRO A 205 -9.48 -0.97 -0.41
CA PRO A 205 -9.54 -1.26 -1.85
C PRO A 205 -9.17 -2.72 -2.13
N SER A 206 -10.04 -3.38 -2.90
CA SER A 206 -9.89 -4.80 -3.27
C SER A 206 -9.87 -5.03 -4.78
N GLY A 207 -10.18 -4.00 -5.56
CA GLY A 207 -10.28 -4.06 -7.02
C GLY A 207 -10.87 -2.77 -7.59
N PRO A 208 -11.24 -2.77 -8.89
CA PRO A 208 -11.88 -1.63 -9.52
C PRO A 208 -13.24 -1.39 -8.90
N GLU A 209 -13.47 -0.19 -8.34
CA GLU A 209 -14.74 0.18 -7.71
C GLU A 209 -15.24 -0.88 -6.68
N SER A 210 -14.30 -1.47 -5.93
CA SER A 210 -14.59 -2.46 -4.91
C SER A 210 -13.70 -2.32 -3.67
N PHE A 211 -14.31 -2.59 -2.53
CA PHE A 211 -13.68 -2.59 -1.23
C PHE A 211 -13.99 -3.89 -0.50
N ALA A 212 -13.04 -4.43 0.25
CA ALA A 212 -13.22 -5.64 1.05
C ALA A 212 -12.84 -5.38 2.51
N LYS A 213 -13.52 -6.06 3.42
CA LYS A 213 -13.20 -6.00 4.84
C LYS A 213 -11.76 -6.49 5.08
N ARG A 214 -10.96 -5.71 5.80
CA ARG A 214 -9.54 -6.00 6.08
C ARG A 214 -9.36 -7.35 6.78
N GLU A 215 -9.89 -7.52 7.99
CA GLU A 215 -9.79 -8.77 8.76
C GLU A 215 -10.97 -8.98 9.74
N GLY A 216 -11.13 -10.21 10.21
CA GLY A 216 -12.07 -10.60 11.27
C GLY A 216 -13.52 -10.83 10.84
N GLY A 217 -14.19 -11.81 11.46
CA GLY A 217 -15.59 -12.14 11.19
C GLY A 217 -15.84 -12.71 9.79
N LYS A 218 -17.11 -12.66 9.34
CA LYS A 218 -17.50 -13.21 8.02
C LYS A 218 -17.06 -12.25 6.89
N PRO A 219 -16.47 -12.76 5.79
CA PRO A 219 -16.01 -11.93 4.67
C PRO A 219 -17.12 -11.03 4.10
N LEU A 220 -16.77 -9.78 3.78
CA LEU A 220 -17.72 -8.79 3.27
C LEU A 220 -17.01 -7.92 2.24
N GLU A 221 -17.69 -7.64 1.14
CA GLU A 221 -17.23 -6.69 0.12
C GLU A 221 -18.31 -5.64 -0.17
N MET A 222 -17.86 -4.43 -0.46
CA MET A 222 -18.66 -3.35 -1.00
C MET A 222 -18.27 -3.18 -2.46
N VAL A 223 -19.21 -3.35 -3.38
CA VAL A 223 -18.96 -3.20 -4.82
C VAL A 223 -19.92 -2.19 -5.41
N ARG A 224 -19.48 -1.42 -6.40
CA ARG A 224 -20.34 -0.47 -7.09
C ARG A 224 -21.42 -1.23 -7.86
N THR A 225 -22.64 -0.70 -7.82
CA THR A 225 -23.72 -1.22 -8.66
C THR A 225 -23.50 -0.72 -10.09
N PRO A 226 -23.68 -1.56 -11.13
CA PRO A 226 -23.66 -1.11 -12.52
C PRO A 226 -24.61 0.06 -12.79
#